data_AF-A0A1I6RVI8-F1
#
_entry.id   AF-A0A1I6RVI8-F1
#
_cell.length_a   1.000
_cell.length_b   1.000
_cell.length_c   1.000
_cell.angle_alpha   90.00
_cell.angle_beta   90.00
_cell.angle_gamma   90.00
#
_symmetry.space_group_name_H-M   'P 1'
#
loop_
_entity.id
_entity.type
_entity.pdbx_description
1 polymer ?
#
loop_
_entity_poly.entity_id
_entity_poly.type
_entity_poly.pdbx_seq_one_letter_code
_entity_poly.pdbx_strand_id
1 'polypeptide(L)'
;MEAQMVEKAVFLLREAHVARGRAVQALAEYFPGTAFDDRLRCVHEAWDRVHQGAPALHSVPSQLSEAGTFAAAHERHGLSD
;
A
#
# COMPACT_ATOMS: atom_id res chain seq x y z
N MET A 1 -9.44 20.44 3.01
CA MET A 1 -9.67 19.63 1.79
C MET A 1 -9.09 18.23 1.98
N GLU A 2 -7.82 18.08 2.33
CA GLU A 2 -7.18 16.77 2.56
C GLU A 2 -7.92 15.89 3.58
N ALA A 3 -8.31 16.44 4.74
CA ALA A 3 -9.06 15.69 5.75
C ALA A 3 -10.35 15.07 5.21
N GLN A 4 -11.10 15.80 4.37
CA GLN A 4 -12.33 15.30 3.73
C GLN A 4 -12.04 14.21 2.70
N MET A 5 -10.88 14.28 2.02
CA MET A 5 -10.44 13.26 1.08
C MET A 5 -10.03 11.98 1.79
N VAL A 6 -9.33 12.09 2.93
CA VAL A 6 -8.99 10.93 3.78
C VAL A 6 -10.24 10.27 4.32
N GLU A 7 -11.22 11.03 4.83
CA GLU A 7 -12.50 10.49 5.28
C GLU A 7 -13.25 9.76 4.15
N LYS A 8 -13.29 10.37 2.96
CA LYS A 8 -13.92 9.72 1.79
C LYS A 8 -13.18 8.46 1.37
N ALA A 9 -11.85 8.45 1.44
CA ALA A 9 -11.05 7.26 1.18
C ALA A 9 -11.29 6.16 2.24
N VAL A 10 -11.43 6.52 3.52
CA VAL A 10 -11.80 5.57 4.59
C VAL A 10 -13.16 4.95 4.29
N PHE A 11 -14.16 5.75 3.88
CA PHE A 11 -15.47 5.24 3.47
C PHE A 11 -15.36 4.24 2.30
N LEU A 12 -14.60 4.60 1.25
CA LEU A 12 -14.42 3.74 0.08
C LEU A 12 -13.77 2.40 0.44
N LEU A 13 -12.77 2.42 1.33
CA LEU A 13 -12.03 1.23 1.75
C LEU A 13 -12.80 0.37 2.76
N ARG A 14 -13.48 0.99 3.73
CA ARG A 14 -14.12 0.29 4.87
C ARG A 14 -15.57 -0.10 4.60
N GLU A 15 -16.35 0.80 4.01
CA GLU A 15 -17.80 0.60 3.84
C GLU A 15 -18.14 0.11 2.43
N ALA A 16 -17.51 0.68 1.41
CA ALA A 16 -17.72 0.26 0.02
C ALA A 16 -16.80 -0.91 -0.41
N HIS A 17 -15.89 -1.35 0.46
CA HIS A 17 -14.93 -2.45 0.22
C HIS A 17 -14.17 -2.33 -1.11
N VAL A 18 -13.89 -1.11 -1.54
CA VAL A 18 -13.19 -0.84 -2.80
C VAL A 18 -11.71 -1.16 -2.63
N ALA A 19 -11.12 -1.85 -3.61
CA ALA A 19 -9.68 -2.11 -3.62
C ALA A 19 -8.88 -0.80 -3.64
N ARG A 20 -7.73 -0.76 -2.96
CA ARG A 20 -6.91 0.46 -2.79
C ARG A 20 -6.67 1.24 -4.08
N GLY A 21 -6.26 0.57 -5.18
CA GLY A 21 -6.03 1.23 -6.46
C GLY A 21 -7.30 1.82 -7.10
N ARG A 22 -8.46 1.19 -6.89
CA ARG A 22 -9.76 1.71 -7.33
C ARG A 22 -10.23 2.88 -6.48
N ALA A 23 -9.89 2.92 -5.19
CA ALA A 23 -10.20 4.06 -4.33
C ALA A 23 -9.49 5.35 -4.78
N VAL A 24 -8.23 5.25 -5.26
CA VAL A 24 -7.49 6.40 -5.82
C VAL A 24 -8.19 6.97 -7.06
N GLN A 25 -8.70 6.09 -7.92
CA GLN A 25 -9.46 6.50 -9.12
C GLN A 25 -10.80 7.11 -8.74
N ALA A 26 -11.56 6.48 -7.84
CA ALA A 26 -12.86 6.96 -7.39
C ALA A 26 -12.77 8.34 -6.71
N LEU A 27 -11.69 8.65 -6.00
CA LEU A 27 -11.47 9.98 -5.42
C LEU A 27 -11.39 11.10 -6.47
N ALA A 28 -11.01 10.81 -7.72
CA ALA A 28 -10.98 11.82 -8.77
C ALA A 28 -12.40 12.31 -9.14
N GLU A 29 -13.42 11.48 -8.96
CA GLU A 29 -14.83 11.85 -9.20
C GLU A 29 -15.36 12.78 -8.10
N TYR A 30 -14.94 12.56 -6.84
CA TYR A 30 -15.37 13.37 -5.70
C TYR A 30 -14.56 14.66 -5.52
N PHE A 31 -13.29 14.67 -5.94
CA PHE A 31 -12.39 15.81 -5.77
C PHE A 31 -11.72 16.17 -7.11
N PRO A 32 -12.49 16.75 -8.06
CA PRO A 32 -11.94 17.17 -9.34
C PRO A 32 -10.86 18.25 -9.12
N GLY A 33 -9.77 18.18 -9.87
CA GLY A 33 -8.64 19.12 -9.78
C GLY A 33 -7.55 18.75 -8.78
N THR A 34 -7.70 17.65 -8.04
CA THR A 34 -6.64 17.14 -7.16
C THR A 34 -5.55 16.43 -7.97
N ALA A 35 -4.30 16.49 -7.52
CA ALA A 35 -3.22 15.73 -8.16
C ALA A 35 -3.38 14.24 -7.87
N PHE A 36 -2.84 13.40 -8.76
CA PHE A 36 -2.83 11.95 -8.54
C PHE A 36 -2.06 11.58 -7.27
N ASP A 37 -0.90 12.20 -7.04
CA ASP A 37 -0.06 11.93 -5.86
C ASP A 37 -0.76 12.31 -4.55
N ASP A 38 -1.56 13.38 -4.55
CA ASP A 38 -2.35 13.76 -3.37
C ASP A 38 -3.44 12.74 -3.06
N ARG A 39 -4.15 12.25 -4.08
CA ARG A 39 -5.14 11.17 -3.90
C ARG A 39 -4.48 9.88 -3.44
N LEU A 40 -3.31 9.54 -3.99
CA LEU A 40 -2.54 8.38 -3.59
C LEU A 40 -2.16 8.49 -2.10
N ARG A 41 -1.55 9.60 -1.70
CA ARG A 41 -1.19 9.87 -0.29
C ARG A 41 -2.40 9.73 0.65
N CYS A 42 -3.54 10.34 0.30
CA CYS A 42 -4.75 10.26 1.13
C CYS A 42 -5.31 8.84 1.23
N VAL A 43 -5.26 8.04 0.15
CA VAL A 43 -5.68 6.63 0.19
C VAL A 43 -4.71 5.77 1.01
N HIS A 44 -3.41 6.07 0.97
CA HIS A 44 -2.44 5.39 1.83
C HIS A 44 -2.73 5.66 3.30
N GLU A 45 -2.94 6.92 3.67
CA GLU A 45 -3.30 7.30 5.04
C GLU A 45 -4.64 6.67 5.48
N ALA A 46 -5.65 6.69 4.61
CA ALA A 46 -6.93 6.06 4.90
C ALA A 46 -6.82 4.54 5.07
N TRP A 47 -5.98 3.88 4.25
CA TRP A 47 -5.69 2.47 4.38
C TRP A 47 -5.06 2.16 5.73
N ASP A 48 -4.09 2.96 6.15
CA ASP A 48 -3.46 2.80 7.45
C ASP A 48 -4.49 2.98 8.58
N ARG A 49 -5.36 3.99 8.51
CA ARG A 49 -6.43 4.19 9.52
C ARG A 49 -7.43 3.03 9.59
N VAL A 50 -7.81 2.46 8.45
CA VAL A 50 -8.71 1.29 8.40
C VAL A 50 -8.04 0.05 9.01
N HIS A 51 -6.73 -0.10 8.81
CA HIS A 51 -5.98 -1.28 9.23
C HIS A 51 -5.22 -1.11 10.55
N GLN A 52 -5.10 0.08 11.12
CA GLN A 52 -4.45 0.35 12.42
C GLN A 52 -5.27 -0.20 13.62
N GLY A 53 -6.51 -0.64 13.39
CA GLY A 53 -7.25 -1.50 14.33
C GLY A 53 -6.88 -2.99 14.25
N ALA A 54 -6.16 -3.40 13.20
CA ALA A 54 -5.46 -4.68 13.13
C ALA A 54 -3.99 -4.43 13.48
N PRO A 55 -3.30 -5.36 14.17
CA PRO A 55 -1.88 -5.19 14.42
C PRO A 55 -1.17 -4.94 13.09
N ALA A 56 -0.46 -3.81 13.01
CA ALA A 56 0.33 -3.44 11.86
C ALA A 56 1.32 -4.58 11.59
N LEU A 57 1.02 -5.41 10.59
CA LEU A 57 2.07 -6.15 9.91
C LEU A 57 2.89 -5.06 9.24
N HIS A 58 3.96 -4.65 9.91
CA HIS A 58 5.01 -3.86 9.31
C HIS A 58 5.27 -4.48 7.94
N SER A 59 4.95 -3.74 6.90
CA SER A 59 5.43 -4.04 5.56
C SER A 59 6.93 -3.88 5.65
N VAL A 60 7.61 -4.96 6.04
CA VAL A 60 9.05 -5.11 5.91
C VAL A 60 9.36 -4.69 4.48
N PRO A 61 10.32 -3.77 4.25
CA PRO A 61 10.76 -3.52 2.89
C PRO A 61 11.12 -4.87 2.29
N SER A 62 10.38 -5.26 1.26
CA SER A 62 10.64 -6.48 0.51
C SER A 62 12.12 -6.44 0.16
N GLN A 63 12.91 -7.36 0.70
CA GLN A 63 14.33 -7.53 0.34
C GLN A 63 14.52 -7.99 -1.13
N LEU A 64 13.50 -7.82 -1.96
CA LEU A 64 13.49 -8.15 -3.39
C LEU A 64 13.88 -6.95 -4.28
N SER A 65 14.25 -5.81 -3.69
CA SER A 65 14.92 -4.71 -4.42
C SER A 65 16.45 -4.77 -4.35
N GLU A 66 17.05 -5.80 -3.73
CA GLU A 66 18.48 -6.08 -3.90
C GLU A 66 18.66 -6.99 -5.12
N ALA A 67 18.93 -6.37 -6.27
CA ALA A 67 19.34 -7.03 -7.51
C ALA A 67 20.74 -7.69 -7.43
N GLY A 68 21.10 -8.27 -6.28
CA GLY A 68 22.43 -8.81 -5.99
C GLY A 68 22.47 -10.18 -5.30
N THR A 69 21.34 -10.76 -4.91
CA THR A 69 21.33 -11.99 -4.10
C THR A 69 20.63 -13.15 -4.83
N PHE A 70 20.98 -13.37 -6.11
CA PHE A 70 20.59 -14.58 -6.85
C PHE A 70 21.72 -15.63 -6.92
N ALA A 71 22.92 -15.34 -6.40
CA ALA A 71 24.07 -16.26 -6.46
C ALA A 71 24.34 -17.06 -5.17
N ALA A 72 23.91 -16.57 -4.00
CA ALA A 72 24.30 -17.17 -2.72
C ALA A 72 23.50 -18.43 -2.30
N ALA A 73 22.47 -18.82 -3.07
CA ALA A 73 21.65 -19.99 -2.76
C ALA A 73 22.11 -21.29 -3.46
N HIS A 74 23.10 -21.21 -4.36
CA HIS A 74 23.52 -22.34 -5.21
C HIS A 74 24.86 -22.99 -4.78
N GLU A 75 25.34 -22.72 -3.56
CA GLU A 75 26.58 -23.31 -3.01
C GLU A 75 26.32 -24.31 -1.86
N ARG A 76 25.16 -24.97 -1.82
CA ARG A 76 24.93 -26.13 -0.93
C ARG A 76 25.12 -27.49 -1.62
N HIS A 77 25.88 -27.53 -2.72
CA HIS A 77 26.54 -28.75 -3.16
C HIS A 77 27.94 -28.79 -2.58
N GLY A 78 28.08 -29.32 -1.36
CA GLY A 78 29.37 -29.52 -0.75
C GLY A 78 29.29 -30.23 0.59
N LEU A 79 29.70 -31.50 0.58
CA LEU A 79 30.13 -32.34 1.70
C LEU A 79 29.05 -33.09 2.51
N SER A 80 29.00 -34.41 2.33
CA SER A 80 29.85 -35.29 3.15
C SER A 80 30.02 -36.67 2.49
N ASP A 81 31.28 -37.11 2.50
CA ASP A 81 31.87 -38.47 2.39
C ASP A 81 31.03 -39.64 1.84
#